data_AF-A0A2T1K911-F1
#
_entry.id   AF-A0A2T1K911-F1
#
_cell.length_a   1.000
_cell.length_b   1.000
_cell.length_c   1.000
_cell.angle_alpha   90.00
_cell.angle_beta   90.00
_cell.angle_gamma   90.00
#
_symmetry.space_group_name_H-M   'P 1'
#
loop_
_entity.id
_entity.type
_entity.pdbx_description
1 polymer ?
#
loop_
_entity_poly.entity_id
_entity_poly.type
_entity_poly.pdbx_seq_one_letter_code
_entity_poly.pdbx_strand_id
1 'polypeptide(L)'
;MSYRLFVRPVPPFADPEQNPELQLFSWMLQDASGDAQARGAADTRASIEQTLAQNALDKVLLIGLIPGDEALFCVADIPAKQSRFVLQALPFAVEEQIAQDIESIHLALGRHTPEGYQVAAIDQEQMGRWLALFSGWEHARLEAIYPDAALLPATAGGWTACLDGDGVMLLSQKGEWLRMQTTNLGMMGVTLATPPSEEVVTEIPVTVYGTDSDLETYQTAIGELRGGDGRVRLNQEPLEFSTLELLAWAYHQHLCNPVNLCQGLYTVNVSGSSPLRPWKPLMAVAAVWFVVQLALNAGMGVYHNQHAEKVQHQAMNVYQSAFPGDRRTHAGNVRRVIEGQLRVAGSGQQEMDFVTLLKYTGDQYSRLSGAGSVTFNSINYSRNRGELVVDVRADSYERMSSLRNGLTNQGLQAQIGSVVNESSGSRGRLTVSGG
;
A
#
# COMPACT_ATOMS: atom_id res chain seq x y z
N MET A 1 -5.63 -12.96 16.59
CA MET A 1 -4.24 -13.02 16.09
C MET A 1 -4.00 -14.43 15.57
N SER A 2 -3.14 -14.62 14.58
CA SER A 2 -2.87 -15.97 14.07
C SER A 2 -1.75 -16.58 14.90
N TYR A 3 -2.05 -17.59 15.71
CA TYR A 3 -1.05 -18.35 16.44
C TYR A 3 -0.61 -19.55 15.61
N ARG A 4 0.64 -19.96 15.76
CA ARG A 4 1.19 -21.19 15.19
C ARG A 4 1.67 -22.11 16.29
N LEU A 5 1.30 -23.38 16.21
CA LEU A 5 1.74 -24.44 17.10
C LEU A 5 2.65 -25.38 16.31
N PHE A 6 3.93 -25.40 16.64
CA PHE A 6 4.88 -26.38 16.12
C PHE A 6 4.84 -27.60 17.02
N VAL A 7 4.72 -28.79 16.43
CA VAL A 7 4.63 -30.05 17.15
C VAL A 7 5.56 -31.07 16.52
N ARG A 8 6.45 -31.64 17.32
CA ARG A 8 7.38 -32.71 16.93
C ARG A 8 7.21 -33.91 17.87
N PRO A 9 6.86 -35.11 17.37
CA PRO A 9 6.76 -36.29 18.21
C PRO A 9 8.15 -36.69 18.71
N VAL A 10 8.25 -37.09 19.97
CA VAL A 10 9.50 -37.50 20.61
C VAL A 10 9.46 -38.96 21.06
N PRO A 11 10.60 -39.66 21.09
CA PRO A 11 10.66 -41.02 21.62
C PRO A 11 10.24 -41.11 23.09
N PRO A 12 9.70 -42.26 23.54
CA PRO A 12 9.34 -43.41 22.72
C PRO A 12 8.12 -43.11 21.84
N PHE A 13 8.17 -43.52 20.57
CA PHE A 13 7.02 -43.41 19.68
C PHE A 13 5.94 -44.41 20.13
N ALA A 14 4.75 -43.91 20.41
CA ALA A 14 3.62 -44.74 20.78
C ALA A 14 3.08 -45.47 19.55
N ASP A 15 2.49 -46.65 19.75
CA ASP A 15 1.76 -47.32 18.68
C ASP A 15 0.52 -46.46 18.33
N PRO A 16 0.46 -45.90 17.10
CA PRO A 16 -0.62 -45.00 16.71
C PRO A 16 -1.98 -45.70 16.62
N GLU A 17 -2.02 -47.03 16.51
CA GLU A 17 -3.26 -47.80 16.45
C GLU A 17 -3.74 -48.26 17.83
N GLN A 18 -2.82 -48.54 18.75
CA GLN A 18 -3.16 -49.08 20.07
C GLN A 18 -3.30 -48.03 21.16
N ASN A 19 -2.36 -47.08 21.26
CA ASN A 19 -2.32 -46.10 22.35
C ASN A 19 -1.81 -44.73 21.87
N PRO A 20 -2.46 -44.09 20.88
CA PRO A 20 -2.02 -42.81 20.33
C PRO A 20 -1.95 -41.69 21.39
N GLU A 21 -2.76 -41.75 22.45
CA GLU A 21 -2.73 -40.79 23.55
C GLU A 21 -1.44 -40.80 24.39
N LEU A 22 -0.64 -41.85 24.29
CA LEU A 22 0.66 -41.95 24.97
C LEU A 22 1.79 -41.28 24.17
N GLN A 23 1.54 -40.86 22.93
CA GLN A 23 2.55 -40.15 22.16
C GLN A 23 2.90 -38.82 22.83
N LEU A 24 4.19 -38.64 23.09
CA LEU A 24 4.74 -37.41 23.65
C LEU A 24 5.24 -36.50 22.52
N PHE A 25 5.15 -35.20 22.77
CA PHE A 25 5.54 -34.18 21.81
C PHE A 25 6.44 -33.14 22.47
N SER A 26 7.46 -32.73 21.73
CA SER A 26 8.10 -31.43 21.88
C SER A 26 7.27 -30.43 21.07
N TRP A 27 6.90 -29.31 21.68
CA TRP A 27 5.98 -28.35 21.07
C TRP A 27 6.32 -26.92 21.44
N MET A 28 5.94 -26.00 20.56
CA MET A 28 6.11 -24.56 20.76
C MET A 28 4.92 -23.81 20.16
N LEU A 29 4.32 -22.94 20.96
CA LEU A 29 3.29 -22.01 20.53
C LEU A 29 3.91 -20.62 20.30
N GLN A 30 3.79 -20.12 19.08
CA GLN A 30 4.22 -18.79 18.67
C GLN A 30 3.04 -17.90 18.31
N ASP A 31 3.15 -16.61 18.62
CA ASP A 31 2.20 -15.60 18.17
C ASP A 31 2.50 -15.12 16.73
N ALA A 32 1.81 -14.07 16.30
CA ALA A 32 2.00 -13.49 14.96
C ALA A 32 3.34 -12.73 14.80
N SER A 33 4.00 -12.38 15.91
CA SER A 33 5.30 -11.69 15.96
C SER A 33 6.47 -12.68 15.95
N GLY A 34 6.20 -13.97 16.16
CA GLY A 34 7.20 -15.02 16.28
C GLY A 34 7.66 -15.26 17.72
N ASP A 35 7.03 -14.60 18.70
CA ASP A 35 7.41 -14.73 20.11
C ASP A 35 6.80 -16.00 20.71
N ALA A 36 7.62 -16.72 21.49
CA ALA A 36 7.22 -17.91 22.22
C ALA A 36 6.20 -17.57 23.32
N GLN A 37 5.02 -18.17 23.26
CA GLN A 37 3.94 -17.98 24.23
C GLN A 37 3.86 -19.15 25.22
N ALA A 38 4.10 -20.36 24.73
CA ALA A 38 4.17 -21.57 25.53
C ALA A 38 5.05 -22.60 24.80
N ARG A 39 5.64 -23.53 25.55
CA ARG A 39 6.52 -24.58 25.04
C ARG A 39 6.56 -25.76 25.99
N GLY A 40 6.88 -26.94 25.48
CA GLY A 40 7.12 -28.14 26.25
C GLY A 40 7.94 -29.16 25.47
N ALA A 41 8.59 -30.10 26.16
CA ALA A 41 9.55 -31.01 25.54
C ALA A 41 9.04 -32.46 25.41
N ALA A 42 8.09 -32.86 26.25
CA ALA A 42 7.61 -34.23 26.35
C ALA A 42 6.19 -34.27 26.93
N ASP A 43 5.26 -33.54 26.31
CA ASP A 43 3.87 -33.47 26.74
C ASP A 43 2.95 -34.30 25.83
N THR A 44 1.88 -34.85 26.39
CA THR A 44 0.84 -35.52 25.60
C THR A 44 -0.01 -34.48 24.86
N ARG A 45 -0.65 -34.92 23.78
CA ARG A 45 -1.60 -34.09 23.01
C ARG A 45 -2.66 -33.43 23.91
N ALA A 46 -3.24 -34.17 24.86
CA ALA A 46 -4.26 -33.65 25.77
C ALA A 46 -3.73 -32.50 26.66
N SER A 47 -2.48 -32.56 27.12
CA SER A 47 -1.85 -31.49 27.90
C SER A 47 -1.67 -30.21 27.06
N ILE A 48 -1.29 -30.37 25.79
CA ILE A 48 -1.11 -29.26 24.86
C ILE A 48 -2.48 -28.61 24.55
N GLU A 49 -3.50 -29.41 24.23
CA GLU A 49 -4.87 -28.94 24.00
C GLU A 49 -5.44 -28.21 25.22
N GLN A 50 -5.21 -28.74 26.43
CA GLN A 50 -5.57 -28.07 27.68
C GLN A 50 -4.89 -26.69 27.81
N THR A 51 -3.63 -26.57 27.40
CA THR A 51 -2.91 -25.30 27.41
C THR A 51 -3.49 -24.31 26.40
N LEU A 52 -3.90 -24.77 25.21
CA LEU A 52 -4.59 -23.91 24.23
C LEU A 52 -5.94 -23.42 24.77
N ALA A 53 -6.72 -24.32 25.37
CA ALA A 53 -8.03 -24.02 25.94
C ALA A 53 -7.95 -23.00 27.09
N GLN A 54 -6.96 -23.15 28.00
CA GLN A 54 -6.74 -22.21 29.11
C GLN A 54 -6.43 -20.79 28.65
N ASN A 55 -5.76 -20.65 27.49
CA ASN A 55 -5.44 -19.37 26.89
C ASN A 55 -6.55 -18.85 25.95
N ALA A 56 -7.71 -19.52 25.91
CA ALA A 56 -8.85 -19.21 25.04
C ALA A 56 -8.44 -19.06 23.55
N LEU A 57 -7.48 -19.89 23.12
CA LEU A 57 -6.99 -19.90 21.75
C LEU A 57 -7.82 -20.86 20.92
N ASP A 58 -8.33 -20.37 19.79
CA ASP A 58 -9.06 -21.16 18.81
C ASP A 58 -8.47 -20.96 17.42
N LYS A 59 -8.55 -22.00 16.59
CA LYS A 59 -8.08 -22.01 15.19
C LYS A 59 -6.57 -21.77 15.04
N VAL A 60 -5.80 -22.24 16.03
CA VAL A 60 -4.33 -22.23 15.99
C VAL A 60 -3.87 -23.04 14.77
N LEU A 61 -2.89 -22.53 14.03
CA LEU A 61 -2.34 -23.24 12.88
C LEU A 61 -1.26 -24.21 13.36
N LEU A 62 -1.48 -25.51 13.15
CA LEU A 62 -0.56 -26.56 13.58
C LEU A 62 0.42 -26.88 12.44
N ILE A 63 1.71 -26.83 12.75
CA ILE A 63 2.80 -27.29 11.88
C ILE A 63 3.38 -28.56 12.50
N GLY A 64 3.17 -29.69 11.84
CA GLY A 64 3.72 -30.97 12.24
C GLY A 64 5.14 -31.12 11.71
N LEU A 65 6.07 -31.51 12.56
CA LEU A 65 7.45 -31.80 12.20
C LEU A 65 7.70 -33.29 12.37
N ILE A 66 8.16 -33.95 11.31
CA ILE A 66 8.54 -35.36 11.32
C ILE A 66 10.06 -35.49 11.24
N PRO A 67 10.65 -36.60 11.71
CA PRO A 67 12.06 -36.87 11.51
C PRO A 67 12.48 -36.72 10.04
N GLY A 68 13.57 -35.99 9.78
CA GLY A 68 14.01 -35.68 8.42
C GLY A 68 14.40 -36.88 7.57
N ASP A 69 14.68 -38.02 8.19
CA ASP A 69 14.98 -39.32 7.57
C ASP A 69 13.72 -40.10 7.18
N GLU A 70 12.52 -39.68 7.59
CA GLU A 70 11.24 -40.25 7.13
C GLU A 70 10.87 -39.80 5.71
N ALA A 71 11.44 -38.69 5.24
CA ALA A 71 11.18 -38.14 3.91
C ALA A 71 12.49 -37.84 3.18
N LEU A 72 12.69 -38.50 2.05
CA LEU A 72 13.86 -38.34 1.19
C LEU A 72 13.77 -37.05 0.36
N PHE A 73 14.86 -36.29 0.29
CA PHE A 73 15.00 -35.20 -0.68
C PHE A 73 15.41 -35.76 -2.05
N CYS A 74 14.70 -35.34 -3.09
CA CYS A 74 15.00 -35.67 -4.49
C CYS A 74 15.01 -34.39 -5.34
N VAL A 75 15.65 -34.45 -6.51
CA VAL A 75 15.61 -33.39 -7.53
C VAL A 75 15.02 -33.94 -8.81
N ALA A 76 13.95 -33.32 -9.30
CA ALA A 76 13.31 -33.68 -10.56
C ALA A 76 13.67 -32.68 -11.67
N ASP A 77 14.54 -33.09 -12.59
CA ASP A 77 14.84 -32.32 -13.81
C ASP A 77 13.72 -32.50 -14.84
N ILE A 78 12.79 -31.55 -14.88
CA ILE A 78 11.62 -31.59 -15.77
C ILE A 78 11.61 -30.34 -16.64
N PRO A 79 11.71 -30.45 -17.98
CA PRO A 79 11.73 -29.32 -18.90
C PRO A 79 10.32 -28.74 -19.16
N ALA A 80 9.49 -28.64 -18.13
CA ALA A 80 8.13 -28.10 -18.19
C ALA A 80 7.89 -27.13 -17.05
N LYS A 81 7.22 -26.01 -17.34
CA LYS A 81 6.82 -25.01 -16.34
C LYS A 81 5.35 -25.09 -15.92
N GLN A 82 4.52 -25.80 -16.69
CA GLN A 82 3.12 -25.95 -16.35
C GLN A 82 2.95 -27.06 -15.30
N SER A 83 2.40 -26.70 -14.14
CA SER A 83 2.24 -27.59 -12.98
C SER A 83 1.62 -28.95 -13.33
N ARG A 84 0.62 -29.01 -14.22
CA ARG A 84 0.01 -30.29 -14.63
C ARG A 84 1.01 -31.28 -15.24
N PHE A 85 1.93 -30.80 -16.07
CA PHE A 85 2.89 -31.65 -16.77
C PHE A 85 4.05 -32.01 -15.85
N VAL A 86 4.42 -31.10 -14.94
CA VAL A 86 5.40 -31.37 -13.89
C VAL A 86 4.91 -32.53 -13.00
N LEU A 87 3.67 -32.46 -12.51
CA LEU A 87 3.12 -33.51 -11.66
C LEU A 87 3.01 -34.86 -12.36
N GLN A 88 2.69 -34.88 -13.66
CA GLN A 88 2.61 -36.12 -14.44
C GLN A 88 3.99 -36.74 -14.71
N ALA A 89 5.03 -35.92 -14.87
CA ALA A 89 6.39 -36.38 -15.12
C ALA A 89 7.17 -36.69 -13.83
N LEU A 90 6.69 -36.22 -12.68
CA LEU A 90 7.39 -36.30 -11.41
C LEU A 90 7.83 -37.74 -11.04
N PRO A 91 6.95 -38.76 -11.10
CA PRO A 91 7.32 -40.12 -10.72
C PRO A 91 8.53 -40.65 -11.52
N PHE A 92 8.48 -40.49 -12.84
CA PHE A 92 9.56 -40.93 -13.73
C PHE A 92 10.87 -40.16 -13.52
N ALA A 93 10.79 -38.88 -13.16
CA ALA A 93 11.97 -38.03 -12.98
C ALA A 93 12.78 -38.37 -11.72
N VAL A 94 12.15 -38.96 -10.70
CA VAL A 94 12.80 -39.29 -9.41
C VAL A 94 12.92 -40.79 -9.16
N GLU A 95 12.43 -41.65 -10.05
CA GLU A 95 12.41 -43.11 -9.90
C GLU A 95 13.80 -43.69 -9.58
N GLU A 96 14.84 -43.26 -10.29
CA GLU A 96 16.22 -43.74 -10.06
C GLU A 96 16.84 -43.25 -8.72
N GLN A 97 16.26 -42.22 -8.10
CA GLN A 97 16.72 -41.69 -6.80
C GLN A 97 16.07 -42.41 -5.61
N ILE A 98 15.05 -43.25 -5.85
CA ILE A 98 14.25 -43.88 -4.81
C ILE A 98 14.54 -45.39 -4.80
N ALA A 99 14.80 -45.93 -3.61
CA ALA A 99 15.15 -47.35 -3.43
C ALA A 99 13.93 -48.29 -3.24
N GLN A 100 12.72 -47.81 -3.57
CA GLN A 100 11.45 -48.50 -3.39
C GLN A 100 10.59 -48.30 -4.65
N ASP A 101 9.47 -49.03 -4.74
CA ASP A 101 8.53 -48.86 -5.85
C ASP A 101 7.97 -47.43 -5.85
N ILE A 102 8.05 -46.74 -6.99
CA ILE A 102 7.57 -45.36 -7.14
C ILE A 102 6.05 -45.27 -6.90
N GLU A 103 5.30 -46.34 -7.15
CA GLU A 103 3.85 -46.37 -6.92
C GLU A 103 3.47 -46.37 -5.43
N SER A 104 4.38 -46.79 -4.53
CA SER A 104 4.15 -46.79 -3.07
C SER A 104 4.60 -45.50 -2.39
N ILE A 105 5.04 -44.50 -3.15
CA ILE A 105 5.66 -43.29 -2.63
C ILE A 105 4.78 -42.09 -2.90
N HIS A 106 4.52 -41.31 -1.85
CA HIS A 106 3.94 -40.00 -1.94
C HIS A 106 5.03 -38.97 -2.28
N LEU A 107 4.84 -38.25 -3.38
CA LEU A 107 5.74 -37.19 -3.83
C LEU A 107 5.12 -35.82 -3.58
N ALA A 108 5.82 -34.98 -2.80
CA ALA A 108 5.46 -33.60 -2.56
C ALA A 108 6.38 -32.67 -3.37
N LEU A 109 5.78 -31.80 -4.18
CA LEU A 109 6.51 -30.89 -5.05
C LEU A 109 6.93 -29.63 -4.29
N GLY A 110 8.21 -29.28 -4.37
CA GLY A 110 8.82 -28.09 -3.81
C GLY A 110 9.08 -26.98 -4.83
N ARG A 111 10.01 -26.08 -4.51
CA ARG A 111 10.42 -24.98 -5.39
C ARG A 111 11.19 -25.48 -6.61
N HIS A 112 11.20 -24.67 -7.66
CA HIS A 112 12.05 -24.86 -8.84
C HIS A 112 13.36 -24.11 -8.68
N THR A 113 14.49 -24.81 -8.79
CA THR A 113 15.86 -24.27 -8.77
C THR A 113 16.49 -24.42 -10.16
N PRO A 114 17.71 -23.92 -10.39
CA PRO A 114 18.45 -24.19 -11.64
C PRO A 114 18.73 -25.68 -11.89
N GLU A 115 18.74 -26.50 -10.84
CA GLU A 115 19.03 -27.94 -10.90
C GLU A 115 17.76 -28.79 -11.13
N GLY A 116 16.57 -28.19 -10.99
CA GLY A 116 15.29 -28.86 -11.18
C GLY A 116 14.26 -28.51 -10.10
N TYR A 117 13.17 -29.26 -10.05
CA TYR A 117 12.20 -29.16 -8.97
C TYR A 117 12.71 -29.93 -7.74
N GLN A 118 12.67 -29.30 -6.58
CA GLN A 118 12.84 -30.03 -5.32
C GLN A 118 11.63 -30.90 -5.06
N VAL A 119 11.86 -32.10 -4.52
CA VAL A 119 10.80 -33.07 -4.23
C VAL A 119 11.08 -33.70 -2.87
N ALA A 120 10.05 -33.84 -2.05
CA ALA A 120 10.10 -34.72 -0.88
C ALA A 120 9.39 -36.03 -1.23
N ALA A 121 10.04 -37.15 -1.00
CA ALA A 121 9.53 -38.49 -1.23
C ALA A 121 9.36 -39.22 0.11
N ILE A 122 8.16 -39.70 0.40
CA ILE A 122 7.84 -40.42 1.65
C ILE A 122 6.94 -41.61 1.32
N ASP A 123 7.11 -42.72 2.04
CA ASP A 123 6.21 -43.86 1.92
C ASP A 123 4.75 -43.46 2.16
N GLN A 124 3.85 -43.97 1.32
CA GLN A 124 2.44 -43.56 1.32
C GLN A 124 1.73 -43.97 2.62
N GLU A 125 1.99 -45.16 3.16
CA GLU A 125 1.38 -45.61 4.42
C GLU A 125 1.91 -44.78 5.58
N GLN A 126 3.22 -44.53 5.59
CA GLN A 126 3.88 -43.77 6.64
C GLN A 126 3.42 -42.30 6.65
N MET A 127 3.27 -41.67 5.48
CA MET A 127 2.65 -40.34 5.37
C MET A 127 1.20 -40.34 5.92
N GLY A 128 0.45 -41.42 5.68
CA GLY A 128 -0.89 -41.60 6.24
C GLY A 128 -0.89 -41.63 7.77
N ARG A 129 0.07 -42.33 8.38
CA ARG A 129 0.24 -42.35 9.85
C ARG A 129 0.59 -40.98 10.41
N TRP A 130 1.50 -40.25 9.75
CA TRP A 130 1.83 -38.87 10.15
C TRP A 130 0.63 -37.93 10.04
N LEU A 131 -0.13 -38.01 8.94
CA LEU A 131 -1.33 -37.21 8.78
C LEU A 131 -2.34 -37.51 9.89
N ALA A 132 -2.55 -38.79 10.22
CA ALA A 132 -3.45 -39.20 11.31
C ALA A 132 -3.00 -38.63 12.66
N LEU A 133 -1.70 -38.68 12.97
CA LEU A 133 -1.13 -38.18 14.23
C LEU A 133 -1.36 -36.68 14.44
N PHE A 134 -1.20 -35.89 13.37
CA PHE A 134 -1.41 -34.43 13.43
C PHE A 134 -2.86 -34.00 13.15
N SER A 135 -3.76 -34.94 12.85
CA SER A 135 -5.17 -34.67 12.60
C SER A 135 -6.03 -34.74 13.86
N GLY A 136 -7.15 -34.03 13.81
CA GLY A 136 -8.18 -34.10 14.85
C GLY A 136 -7.89 -33.33 16.13
N TRP A 137 -6.80 -32.56 16.21
CA TRP A 137 -6.44 -31.72 17.37
C TRP A 137 -7.55 -30.74 17.73
N GLU A 138 -7.85 -30.61 19.03
CA GLU A 138 -8.76 -29.59 19.54
C GLU A 138 -8.08 -28.22 19.50
N HIS A 139 -8.85 -27.18 19.18
CA HIS A 139 -8.40 -25.78 19.08
C HIS A 139 -7.32 -25.47 18.02
N ALA A 140 -6.67 -26.50 17.44
CA ALA A 140 -5.65 -26.40 16.42
C ALA A 140 -6.09 -27.09 15.11
N ARG A 141 -5.58 -26.61 13.98
CA ARG A 141 -5.84 -27.18 12.66
C ARG A 141 -4.53 -27.40 11.93
N LEU A 142 -4.34 -28.58 11.37
CA LEU A 142 -3.14 -28.89 10.58
C LEU A 142 -3.04 -27.96 9.37
N GLU A 143 -1.93 -27.23 9.30
CA GLU A 143 -1.55 -26.34 8.19
C GLU A 143 -0.56 -27.03 7.25
N ALA A 144 0.46 -27.68 7.82
CA ALA A 144 1.54 -28.29 7.06
C ALA A 144 2.23 -29.40 7.87
N ILE A 145 2.80 -30.36 7.16
CA ILE A 145 3.75 -31.32 7.71
C ILE A 145 5.08 -31.12 6.96
N TYR A 146 6.17 -30.98 7.70
CA TYR A 146 7.50 -30.81 7.16
C TYR A 146 8.49 -31.81 7.77
N PRO A 147 9.49 -32.26 7.01
CA PRO A 147 10.70 -32.87 7.58
C PRO A 147 11.41 -31.84 8.46
N ASP A 148 11.75 -32.20 9.70
CA ASP A 148 12.32 -31.28 10.68
C ASP A 148 13.65 -30.66 10.21
N ALA A 149 14.54 -31.46 9.62
CA ALA A 149 15.81 -31.02 9.06
C ALA A 149 15.63 -29.95 7.94
N ALA A 150 14.50 -29.96 7.22
CA ALA A 150 14.21 -28.98 6.17
C ALA A 150 13.89 -27.58 6.74
N LEU A 151 13.65 -27.46 8.05
CA LEU A 151 13.39 -26.18 8.72
C LEU A 151 14.66 -25.50 9.26
N LEU A 152 15.82 -26.15 9.19
CA LEU A 152 17.08 -25.53 9.62
C LEU A 152 17.34 -24.20 8.88
N PRO A 153 17.97 -23.21 9.52
CA PRO A 153 18.29 -21.95 8.85
C PRO A 153 19.34 -22.21 7.77
N ALA A 154 19.02 -21.85 6.52
CA ALA A 154 19.95 -21.96 5.41
C ALA A 154 21.10 -20.96 5.59
N THR A 155 22.33 -21.44 5.46
CA THR A 155 23.55 -20.62 5.53
C THR A 155 24.09 -20.32 4.13
N ALA A 156 24.85 -19.23 4.01
CA ALA A 156 25.45 -18.86 2.73
C ALA A 156 26.65 -19.76 2.42
N GLY A 157 26.59 -20.46 1.28
CA GLY A 157 27.75 -21.16 0.72
C GLY A 157 28.04 -22.56 1.26
N GLY A 158 27.20 -23.13 2.13
CA GLY A 158 27.57 -24.35 2.84
C GLY A 158 26.43 -25.16 3.46
N TRP A 159 26.74 -25.82 4.57
CA TRP A 159 25.80 -26.68 5.31
C TRP A 159 25.49 -26.11 6.68
N THR A 160 24.26 -26.34 7.12
CA THR A 160 23.84 -26.17 8.49
C THR A 160 23.68 -27.55 9.10
N ALA A 161 24.29 -27.80 10.26
CA ALA A 161 24.07 -28.99 11.07
C ALA A 161 23.48 -28.58 12.41
N CYS A 162 22.52 -29.33 12.95
CA CYS A 162 21.98 -29.11 14.29
C CYS A 162 21.95 -30.42 15.05
N LEU A 163 22.67 -30.45 16.16
CA LEU A 163 22.66 -31.56 17.11
C LEU A 163 21.31 -31.60 17.83
N ASP A 164 20.78 -32.80 18.01
CA ASP A 164 19.51 -33.06 18.70
C ASP A 164 19.61 -34.43 19.38
N GLY A 165 20.27 -34.47 20.54
CA GLY A 165 20.57 -35.72 21.24
C GLY A 165 21.56 -36.60 20.45
N ASP A 166 21.19 -37.85 20.19
CA ASP A 166 21.98 -38.82 19.43
C ASP A 166 21.87 -38.65 17.91
N GLY A 167 20.98 -37.77 17.45
CA GLY A 167 20.80 -37.41 16.07
C GLY A 167 21.40 -36.05 15.71
N VAL A 168 21.70 -35.90 14.43
CA VAL A 168 22.05 -34.62 13.82
C VAL A 168 21.21 -34.42 12.56
N MET A 169 20.58 -33.25 12.47
CA MET A 169 19.90 -32.79 11.26
C MET A 169 20.88 -31.96 10.45
N LEU A 170 20.86 -32.10 9.13
CA LEU A 170 21.68 -31.30 8.22
C LEU A 170 20.83 -30.72 7.09
N LEU A 171 21.18 -29.52 6.66
CA LEU A 171 20.59 -28.80 5.54
C LEU A 171 21.69 -28.18 4.68
N SER A 172 21.70 -28.46 3.38
CA SER A 172 22.59 -27.84 2.41
C SER A 172 22.05 -26.48 1.94
N GLN A 173 22.92 -25.63 1.42
CA GLN A 173 22.52 -24.38 0.75
C GLN A 173 21.53 -24.61 -0.40
N LYS A 174 21.62 -25.76 -1.07
CA LYS A 174 20.72 -26.15 -2.17
C LYS A 174 19.33 -26.51 -1.64
N GLY A 175 19.20 -26.76 -0.34
CA GLY A 175 17.97 -27.15 0.34
C GLY A 175 17.82 -28.66 0.50
N GLU A 176 18.88 -29.43 0.24
CA GLU A 176 18.92 -30.86 0.55
C GLU A 176 18.93 -31.00 2.07
N TRP A 177 18.03 -31.81 2.62
CA TRP A 177 18.06 -32.15 4.04
C TRP A 177 18.40 -33.61 4.24
N LEU A 178 18.91 -33.92 5.42
CA LEU A 178 19.16 -35.27 5.87
C LEU A 178 19.25 -35.31 7.39
N ARG A 179 19.01 -36.51 7.94
CA ARG A 179 19.18 -36.79 9.35
C ARG A 179 20.03 -38.06 9.49
N MET A 180 20.92 -38.07 10.47
CA MET A 180 21.74 -39.24 10.78
C MET A 180 22.09 -39.28 12.26
N GLN A 181 22.71 -40.37 12.70
CA GLN A 181 23.33 -40.42 14.02
C GLN A 181 24.51 -39.47 14.10
N THR A 182 24.66 -38.76 15.22
CA THR A 182 25.74 -37.78 15.43
C THR A 182 27.13 -38.40 15.32
N THR A 183 27.26 -39.69 15.66
CA THR A 183 28.50 -40.47 15.50
C THR A 183 28.95 -40.63 14.06
N ASN A 184 28.07 -40.43 13.07
CA ASN A 184 28.40 -40.55 11.64
C ASN A 184 28.87 -39.23 11.01
N LEU A 185 28.99 -38.14 11.79
CA LEU A 185 29.45 -36.84 11.28
C LEU A 185 30.83 -36.89 10.62
N GLY A 186 31.75 -37.72 11.12
CA GLY A 186 33.06 -37.91 10.49
C GLY A 186 32.96 -38.44 9.05
N MET A 187 32.04 -39.37 8.79
CA MET A 187 31.80 -39.91 7.45
C MET A 187 31.23 -38.84 6.52
N MET A 188 30.31 -38.01 7.01
CA MET A 188 29.81 -36.87 6.26
C MET A 188 30.93 -35.90 5.87
N GLY A 189 31.88 -35.64 6.78
CA GLY A 189 33.04 -34.80 6.50
C GLY A 189 33.87 -35.30 5.31
N VAL A 190 34.06 -36.61 5.20
CA VAL A 190 34.75 -37.23 4.05
C VAL A 190 33.95 -37.06 2.75
N THR A 191 32.63 -37.26 2.80
CA THR A 191 31.75 -37.07 1.63
C THR A 191 31.78 -35.63 1.14
N LEU A 192 31.65 -34.65 2.04
CA LEU A 192 31.71 -33.22 1.70
C LEU A 192 33.09 -32.82 1.16
N ALA A 193 34.16 -33.40 1.70
CA ALA A 193 35.53 -33.13 1.24
C ALA A 193 35.84 -33.74 -0.14
N THR A 194 34.94 -34.55 -0.73
CA THR A 194 35.12 -35.08 -2.08
C THR A 194 34.67 -34.03 -3.11
N PRO A 195 35.56 -33.51 -3.97
CA PRO A 195 35.18 -32.49 -4.94
C PRO A 195 34.26 -33.08 -6.02
N PRO A 196 33.23 -32.34 -6.47
CA PRO A 196 32.60 -32.65 -7.75
C PRO A 196 33.67 -32.58 -8.84
N SER A 197 33.55 -33.42 -9.87
CA SER A 197 34.58 -33.66 -10.90
C SER A 197 35.06 -32.43 -11.69
N GLU A 198 34.46 -31.25 -11.49
CA GLU A 198 34.75 -30.02 -12.25
C GLU A 198 35.01 -28.76 -11.39
N GLU A 199 34.98 -28.82 -10.06
CA GLU A 199 35.14 -27.64 -9.21
C GLU A 199 36.56 -27.46 -8.63
N VAL A 200 37.10 -26.25 -8.77
CA VAL A 200 38.35 -25.81 -8.10
C VAL A 200 38.06 -25.66 -6.61
N VAL A 201 38.93 -26.25 -5.78
CA VAL A 201 38.85 -26.34 -4.31
C VAL A 201 38.21 -25.12 -3.65
N THR A 202 36.92 -25.24 -3.36
CA THR A 202 36.16 -24.33 -2.48
C THR A 202 36.18 -24.88 -1.07
N GLU A 203 36.44 -23.99 -0.10
CA GLU A 203 36.14 -24.25 1.31
C GLU A 203 34.63 -24.43 1.45
N ILE A 204 34.21 -25.44 2.22
CA ILE A 204 32.81 -25.72 2.50
C ILE A 204 32.53 -25.27 3.93
N PRO A 205 31.89 -24.10 4.14
CA PRO A 205 31.50 -23.68 5.47
C PRO A 205 30.42 -24.61 6.02
N VAL A 206 30.54 -25.00 7.28
CA VAL A 206 29.51 -25.76 7.98
C VAL A 206 29.26 -25.10 9.34
N THR A 207 28.05 -24.62 9.55
CA THR A 207 27.62 -24.08 10.85
C THR A 207 26.96 -25.18 11.65
N VAL A 208 27.49 -25.48 12.83
CA VAL A 208 27.00 -26.50 13.75
C VAL A 208 26.30 -25.82 14.92
N TYR A 209 24.99 -26.03 15.02
CA TYR A 209 24.15 -25.67 16.15
C TYR A 209 24.05 -26.82 17.13
N GLY A 210 23.98 -26.51 18.41
CA GLY A 210 23.73 -27.48 19.48
C GLY A 210 23.71 -26.79 20.82
N THR A 211 23.13 -27.42 21.84
CA THR A 211 23.28 -26.92 23.21
C THR A 211 24.74 -27.05 23.65
N ASP A 212 25.17 -26.28 24.65
CA ASP A 212 26.54 -26.41 25.19
C ASP A 212 26.87 -27.86 25.59
N SER A 213 25.89 -28.56 26.17
CA SER A 213 25.99 -29.97 26.54
C SER A 213 26.21 -30.87 25.32
N ASP A 214 25.49 -30.67 24.23
CA ASP A 214 25.62 -31.48 23.01
C ASP A 214 26.96 -31.21 22.31
N LEU A 215 27.37 -29.94 22.23
CA LEU A 215 28.64 -29.55 21.63
C LEU A 215 29.83 -30.13 22.39
N GLU A 216 29.77 -30.16 23.72
CA GLU A 216 30.79 -30.81 24.56
C GLU A 216 30.77 -32.34 24.38
N THR A 217 29.59 -32.95 24.45
CA THR A 217 29.42 -34.41 24.34
C THR A 217 29.95 -34.95 23.00
N TYR A 218 29.67 -34.24 21.90
CA TYR A 218 30.02 -34.67 20.55
C TYR A 218 31.22 -33.93 19.95
N GLN A 219 32.04 -33.27 20.79
CA GLN A 219 33.20 -32.50 20.33
C GLN A 219 34.12 -33.29 19.39
N THR A 220 34.34 -34.59 19.65
CA THR A 220 35.14 -35.47 18.80
C THR A 220 34.51 -35.67 17.42
N ALA A 221 33.23 -36.02 17.36
CA ALA A 221 32.51 -36.23 16.10
C ALA A 221 32.42 -34.93 15.27
N ILE A 222 32.21 -33.79 15.93
CA ILE A 222 32.27 -32.47 15.30
C ILE A 222 33.69 -32.19 14.79
N GLY A 223 34.73 -32.54 15.54
CA GLY A 223 36.12 -32.43 15.10
C GLY A 223 36.41 -33.24 13.83
N GLU A 224 35.91 -34.47 13.76
CA GLU A 224 36.04 -35.37 12.61
C GLU A 224 35.33 -34.87 11.35
N LEU A 225 34.24 -34.09 11.51
CA LEU A 225 33.53 -33.46 10.39
C LEU A 225 34.43 -32.50 9.56
N ARG A 226 35.49 -31.93 10.15
CA ARG A 226 36.49 -31.14 9.40
C ARG A 226 37.14 -31.95 8.27
N GLY A 227 37.15 -33.27 8.38
CA GLY A 227 37.86 -34.17 7.48
C GLY A 227 39.39 -34.03 7.58
N GLY A 228 40.11 -34.93 6.92
CA GLY A 228 41.58 -34.90 6.89
C GLY A 228 42.16 -33.78 6.04
N ASP A 229 41.45 -33.36 4.99
CA ASP A 229 41.96 -32.43 3.96
C ASP A 229 41.70 -30.95 4.29
N GLY A 230 41.02 -30.64 5.40
CA GLY A 230 40.78 -29.28 5.88
C GLY A 230 39.83 -28.43 5.02
N ARG A 231 39.14 -29.04 4.04
CA ARG A 231 38.16 -28.35 3.17
C ARG A 231 36.91 -27.88 3.91
N VAL A 232 36.53 -28.57 4.98
CA VAL A 232 35.33 -28.27 5.77
C VAL A 232 35.68 -27.26 6.87
N ARG A 233 35.15 -26.04 6.75
CA ARG A 233 35.34 -24.97 7.72
C ARG A 233 34.18 -24.94 8.70
N LEU A 234 34.44 -25.41 9.93
CA LEU A 234 33.42 -25.41 10.96
C LEU A 234 33.30 -24.06 11.67
N ASN A 235 32.05 -23.61 11.80
CA ASN A 235 31.61 -22.60 12.74
C ASN A 235 30.69 -23.28 13.76
N GLN A 236 30.86 -23.03 15.06
CA GLN A 236 29.97 -23.58 16.09
C GLN A 236 29.16 -22.44 16.68
N GLU A 237 27.85 -22.60 16.73
CA GLU A 237 26.92 -21.62 17.28
C GLU A 237 26.12 -22.28 18.41
N PRO A 238 26.48 -22.02 19.69
CA PRO A 238 25.75 -22.59 20.81
C PRO A 238 24.31 -22.06 20.84
N LEU A 239 23.38 -22.96 21.09
CA LEU A 239 21.96 -22.64 21.21
C LEU A 239 21.63 -22.26 22.65
N GLU A 240 21.06 -21.07 22.83
CA GLU A 240 20.49 -20.62 24.11
C GLU A 240 19.09 -21.19 24.38
N PHE A 241 18.50 -21.85 23.39
CA PHE A 241 17.14 -22.36 23.37
C PHE A 241 17.09 -23.77 22.75
N SER A 242 15.93 -24.41 22.81
CA SER A 242 15.78 -25.79 22.31
C SER A 242 15.86 -25.87 20.78
N THR A 243 16.21 -27.05 20.26
CA THR A 243 16.24 -27.33 18.83
C THR A 243 14.92 -26.99 18.13
N LEU A 244 13.77 -27.30 18.74
CA LEU A 244 12.47 -26.97 18.16
C LEU A 244 12.26 -25.46 18.02
N GLU A 245 12.75 -24.67 18.98
CA GLU A 245 12.67 -23.21 18.93
C GLU A 245 13.52 -22.63 17.80
N LEU A 246 14.69 -23.20 17.53
CA LEU A 246 15.50 -22.85 16.35
C LEU A 246 14.71 -23.07 15.05
N LEU A 247 14.07 -24.23 14.90
CA LEU A 247 13.29 -24.58 13.70
C LEU A 247 12.10 -23.64 13.53
N ALA A 248 11.37 -23.37 14.60
CA ALA A 248 10.22 -22.48 14.58
C ALA A 248 10.63 -21.02 14.28
N TRP A 249 11.75 -20.56 14.85
CA TRP A 249 12.34 -19.25 14.54
C TRP A 249 12.78 -19.15 13.08
N ALA A 250 13.51 -20.14 12.56
CA ALA A 250 13.98 -20.17 11.18
C ALA A 250 12.82 -20.15 10.18
N TYR A 251 11.74 -20.88 10.48
CA TYR A 251 10.49 -20.84 9.70
C TYR A 251 9.85 -19.45 9.73
N HIS A 252 9.72 -18.84 10.92
CA HIS A 252 9.13 -17.50 11.05
C HIS A 252 9.93 -16.43 10.30
N GLN A 253 11.26 -16.49 10.37
CA GLN A 253 12.17 -15.56 9.70
C GLN A 253 12.40 -15.88 8.21
N HIS A 254 11.72 -16.89 7.66
CA HIS A 254 11.85 -17.31 6.26
C HIS A 254 13.29 -17.67 5.87
N LEU A 255 14.05 -18.24 6.81
CA LEU A 255 15.42 -18.70 6.61
C LEU A 255 15.50 -20.11 6.03
N CYS A 256 14.37 -20.77 5.87
CA CYS A 256 14.25 -22.09 5.27
C CYS A 256 13.16 -22.10 4.19
N ASN A 257 13.20 -23.08 3.29
CA ASN A 257 12.20 -23.28 2.25
C ASN A 257 11.75 -24.75 2.23
N PRO A 258 11.08 -25.24 3.30
CA PRO A 258 10.75 -26.64 3.43
C PRO A 258 9.65 -27.05 2.45
N VAL A 259 9.66 -28.32 2.03
CA VAL A 259 8.64 -28.90 1.16
C VAL A 259 7.48 -29.41 2.01
N ASN A 260 6.30 -28.81 1.88
CA ASN A 260 5.10 -29.26 2.60
C ASN A 260 4.64 -30.61 2.07
N LEU A 261 4.54 -31.62 2.93
CA LEU A 261 4.11 -32.97 2.57
C LEU A 261 2.59 -33.08 2.36
N CYS A 262 1.80 -32.12 2.85
CA CYS A 262 0.33 -32.12 2.72
C CYS A 262 -0.13 -31.71 1.30
N GLN A 263 0.15 -32.56 0.31
CA GLN A 263 -0.18 -32.38 -1.11
C GLN A 263 -0.93 -33.59 -1.66
N GLY A 264 -1.56 -33.45 -2.83
CA GLY A 264 -2.25 -34.55 -3.52
C GLY A 264 -3.33 -35.20 -2.65
N LEU A 265 -3.19 -36.50 -2.39
CA LEU A 265 -4.12 -37.28 -1.56
C LEU A 265 -4.14 -36.83 -0.08
N TYR A 266 -3.06 -36.18 0.38
CA TYR A 266 -2.88 -35.72 1.76
C TYR A 266 -3.09 -34.19 1.90
N THR A 267 -3.72 -33.54 0.93
CA THR A 267 -3.97 -32.10 1.00
C THR A 267 -4.87 -31.73 2.18
N VAL A 268 -4.38 -30.82 3.02
CA VAL A 268 -5.15 -30.23 4.12
C VAL A 268 -5.83 -28.95 3.66
N ASN A 269 -7.16 -28.90 3.81
CA ASN A 269 -7.92 -27.69 3.50
C ASN A 269 -7.81 -26.71 4.67
N VAL A 270 -6.75 -25.89 4.67
CA VAL A 270 -6.69 -24.73 5.55
C VAL A 270 -7.75 -23.75 5.07
N SER A 271 -8.95 -23.86 5.62
CA SER A 271 -10.03 -22.88 5.46
C SER A 271 -9.67 -21.61 6.24
N GLY A 272 -8.50 -21.04 5.96
CA GLY A 272 -8.07 -19.72 6.34
C GLY A 272 -8.68 -18.76 5.33
N SER A 273 -9.88 -18.28 5.65
CA SER A 273 -10.48 -17.15 4.97
C SER A 273 -9.45 -16.05 4.79
N SER A 274 -9.02 -15.78 3.56
CA SER A 274 -8.57 -14.43 3.23
C SER A 274 -9.67 -13.50 3.75
N PRO A 275 -9.36 -12.54 4.65
CA PRO A 275 -10.38 -11.72 5.30
C PRO A 275 -11.23 -10.94 4.27
N LEU A 276 -10.71 -10.79 3.05
CA LEU A 276 -11.35 -10.12 1.92
C LEU A 276 -12.19 -11.06 1.03
N ARG A 277 -12.04 -12.38 1.14
CA ARG A 277 -12.77 -13.35 0.30
C ARG A 277 -14.30 -13.30 0.50
N PRO A 278 -14.85 -13.19 1.74
CA PRO A 278 -16.29 -13.00 1.92
C PRO A 278 -16.78 -11.60 1.55
N TRP A 279 -15.88 -10.62 1.41
CA TRP A 279 -16.22 -9.24 1.03
C TRP A 279 -16.25 -9.02 -0.49
N LYS A 280 -15.85 -10.00 -1.30
CA LYS A 280 -15.94 -9.93 -2.76
C LYS A 280 -17.33 -9.53 -3.29
N PRO A 281 -18.45 -10.12 -2.84
CA PRO A 281 -19.77 -9.66 -3.28
C PRO A 281 -20.07 -8.23 -2.83
N LEU A 282 -19.66 -7.83 -1.63
CA LEU A 282 -19.85 -6.46 -1.14
C LEU A 282 -19.05 -5.44 -1.97
N MET A 283 -17.79 -5.75 -2.31
CA MET A 283 -16.97 -4.91 -3.18
C MET A 283 -17.53 -4.85 -4.61
N ALA A 284 -18.07 -5.96 -5.13
CA ALA A 284 -18.71 -5.97 -6.45
C ALA A 284 -19.96 -5.07 -6.46
N VAL A 285 -20.82 -5.17 -5.44
CA VAL A 285 -21.99 -4.31 -5.28
C VAL A 285 -21.58 -2.84 -5.12
N ALA A 286 -20.56 -2.55 -4.31
CA ALA A 286 -20.04 -1.20 -4.12
C ALA A 286 -19.46 -0.62 -5.42
N ALA A 287 -18.75 -1.42 -6.21
CA ALA A 287 -18.21 -1.01 -7.51
C ALA A 287 -19.34 -0.72 -8.52
N VAL A 288 -20.36 -1.58 -8.59
CA VAL A 288 -21.53 -1.36 -9.45
C VAL A 288 -22.28 -0.09 -9.02
N TRP A 289 -22.52 0.09 -7.73
CA TRP A 289 -23.15 1.30 -7.18
C TRP A 289 -22.35 2.55 -7.52
N PHE A 290 -21.03 2.51 -7.36
CA PHE A 290 -20.15 3.64 -7.69
C PHE A 290 -20.23 4.00 -9.18
N VAL A 291 -20.21 3.00 -10.08
CA VAL A 291 -20.36 3.23 -11.52
C VAL A 291 -21.72 3.83 -11.86
N VAL A 292 -22.80 3.33 -11.24
CA VAL A 292 -24.16 3.88 -11.42
C VAL A 292 -24.22 5.33 -10.93
N GLN A 293 -23.67 5.63 -9.76
CA GLN A 293 -23.63 6.98 -9.20
C GLN A 293 -22.85 7.94 -10.09
N LEU A 294 -21.70 7.48 -10.61
CA LEU A 294 -20.88 8.27 -11.54
C LEU A 294 -21.64 8.56 -12.85
N ALA A 295 -22.33 7.55 -13.39
CA ALA A 295 -23.15 7.69 -14.60
C ALA A 295 -24.34 8.63 -14.39
N LEU A 296 -25.02 8.55 -13.24
CA LEU A 296 -26.13 9.46 -12.90
C LEU A 296 -25.63 10.91 -12.76
N ASN A 297 -24.52 11.13 -12.06
CA ASN A 297 -23.95 12.47 -11.88
C ASN A 297 -23.46 13.06 -13.21
N ALA A 298 -22.80 12.27 -14.06
CA ALA A 298 -22.37 12.69 -15.39
C ALA A 298 -23.58 12.98 -16.29
N GLY A 299 -24.62 12.13 -16.25
CA GLY A 299 -25.86 12.31 -16.99
C GLY A 299 -26.61 13.58 -16.58
N MET A 300 -26.74 13.85 -15.28
CA MET A 300 -27.32 15.10 -14.77
C MET A 300 -26.50 16.32 -15.19
N GLY A 301 -25.16 16.22 -15.16
CA GLY A 301 -24.27 17.29 -15.63
C GLY A 301 -24.52 17.66 -17.10
N VAL A 302 -24.61 16.65 -17.98
CA VAL A 302 -24.91 16.86 -19.40
C VAL A 302 -26.34 17.41 -19.61
N TYR A 303 -27.33 16.86 -18.90
CA TYR A 303 -28.73 17.31 -19.00
C TYR A 303 -28.91 18.78 -18.60
N HIS A 304 -28.28 19.19 -17.50
CA HIS A 304 -28.34 20.58 -17.02
C HIS A 304 -27.62 21.55 -17.96
N ASN A 305 -26.48 21.14 -18.56
CA ASN A 305 -25.79 21.97 -19.54
C ASN A 305 -26.63 22.21 -20.81
N GLN A 306 -27.31 21.16 -21.30
CA GLN A 306 -28.21 21.28 -22.44
C GLN A 306 -29.44 22.17 -22.15
N HIS A 307 -29.97 22.12 -20.92
CA HIS A 307 -31.07 22.99 -20.51
C HIS A 307 -30.62 24.45 -20.40
N ALA A 308 -29.42 24.69 -19.87
CA ALA A 308 -28.84 26.02 -19.80
C ALA A 308 -28.69 26.62 -21.21
N GLU A 309 -28.12 25.87 -22.16
CA GLU A 309 -27.96 26.31 -23.55
C GLU A 309 -29.30 26.63 -24.22
N LYS A 310 -30.33 25.77 -24.07
CA LYS A 310 -31.67 26.02 -24.62
C LYS A 310 -32.30 27.31 -24.09
N VAL A 311 -32.22 27.53 -22.77
CA VAL A 311 -32.76 28.75 -22.14
C VAL A 311 -31.97 29.98 -22.59
N GLN A 312 -30.66 29.86 -22.77
CA GLN A 312 -29.80 30.95 -23.22
C GLN A 312 -30.05 31.32 -24.69
N HIS A 313 -30.31 30.33 -25.53
CA HIS A 313 -30.73 30.53 -26.92
C HIS A 313 -32.13 31.18 -27.01
N GLN A 314 -33.08 30.77 -26.18
CA GLN A 314 -34.39 31.41 -26.09
C GLN A 314 -34.29 32.87 -25.64
N ALA A 315 -33.47 33.15 -24.62
CA ALA A 315 -33.20 34.52 -24.17
C ALA A 315 -32.55 35.38 -25.27
N MET A 316 -31.61 34.81 -26.04
CA MET A 316 -30.98 35.50 -27.17
C MET A 316 -31.98 35.80 -28.29
N ASN A 317 -32.87 34.87 -28.62
CA ASN A 317 -33.89 35.07 -29.65
C ASN A 317 -34.86 36.21 -29.27
N VAL A 318 -35.30 36.23 -28.00
CA VAL A 318 -36.13 37.33 -27.49
C VAL A 318 -35.36 38.65 -27.53
N TYR A 319 -34.09 38.69 -27.14
CA TYR A 319 -33.26 39.90 -27.20
C TYR A 319 -33.09 40.43 -28.63
N GLN A 320 -32.80 39.54 -29.60
CA GLN A 320 -32.66 39.92 -31.01
C GLN A 320 -33.96 40.47 -31.62
N SER A 321 -35.11 39.97 -31.16
CA SER A 321 -36.41 40.49 -31.60
C SER A 321 -36.69 41.92 -31.12
N ALA A 322 -36.16 42.30 -29.96
CA ALA A 322 -36.29 43.64 -29.39
C ALA A 322 -35.22 44.62 -29.90
N PHE A 323 -34.01 44.14 -30.21
CA PHE A 323 -32.86 44.98 -30.60
C PHE A 323 -32.14 44.45 -31.87
N PRO A 324 -32.76 44.53 -33.06
CA PRO A 324 -32.22 43.96 -34.30
C PRO A 324 -30.92 44.61 -34.82
N GLY A 325 -30.47 45.74 -34.24
CA GLY A 325 -29.24 46.44 -34.62
C GLY A 325 -27.99 46.11 -33.79
N ASP A 326 -28.11 45.33 -32.71
CA ASP A 326 -26.99 44.99 -31.82
C ASP A 326 -26.31 43.67 -32.22
N ARG A 327 -25.08 43.77 -32.74
CA ARG A 327 -24.26 42.62 -33.19
C ARG A 327 -23.20 42.18 -32.18
N ARG A 328 -23.03 42.88 -31.06
CA ARG A 328 -21.96 42.58 -30.07
C ARG A 328 -22.42 41.67 -28.94
N THR A 329 -23.73 41.55 -28.75
CA THR A 329 -24.33 40.69 -27.73
C THR A 329 -24.34 39.22 -28.20
N HIS A 330 -24.01 38.30 -27.30
CA HIS A 330 -23.98 36.85 -27.53
C HIS A 330 -24.61 36.14 -26.33
N ALA A 331 -25.07 34.90 -26.53
CA ALA A 331 -25.80 34.11 -25.52
C ALA A 331 -25.16 34.18 -24.11
N GLY A 332 -23.83 34.11 -24.03
CA GLY A 332 -23.03 34.24 -22.80
C GLY A 332 -23.22 35.52 -21.98
N ASN A 333 -23.53 36.65 -22.62
CA ASN A 333 -23.54 37.98 -21.99
C ASN A 333 -24.90 38.69 -22.00
N VAL A 334 -25.94 38.12 -22.63
CA VAL A 334 -27.28 38.72 -22.78
C VAL A 334 -27.84 39.27 -21.47
N ARG A 335 -27.82 38.46 -20.40
CA ARG A 335 -28.33 38.87 -19.08
C ARG A 335 -27.65 40.14 -18.57
N ARG A 336 -26.32 40.21 -18.71
CA ARG A 336 -25.53 41.35 -18.26
C ARG A 336 -25.82 42.61 -19.07
N VAL A 337 -26.07 42.46 -20.37
CA VAL A 337 -26.41 43.57 -21.27
C VAL A 337 -27.81 44.11 -20.95
N ILE A 338 -28.80 43.23 -20.75
CA ILE A 338 -30.17 43.61 -20.36
C ILE A 338 -30.17 44.31 -19.00
N GLU A 339 -29.48 43.77 -17.99
CA GLU A 339 -29.36 44.40 -16.67
C GLU A 339 -28.67 45.77 -16.74
N GLY A 340 -27.75 45.97 -17.70
CA GLY A 340 -27.13 47.26 -17.99
C GLY A 340 -28.11 48.24 -18.62
N GLN A 341 -28.86 47.82 -19.65
CA GLN A 341 -29.84 48.65 -20.32
C GLN A 341 -31.03 49.01 -19.42
N LEU A 342 -31.52 48.07 -18.60
CA LEU A 342 -32.59 48.33 -17.63
C LEU A 342 -32.16 49.29 -16.52
N ARG A 343 -30.87 49.29 -16.15
CA ARG A 343 -30.35 50.27 -15.19
C ARG A 343 -30.29 51.67 -15.77
N VAL A 344 -29.97 51.79 -17.06
CA VAL A 344 -30.00 53.05 -17.81
C VAL A 344 -31.45 53.51 -18.06
N ALA A 345 -32.39 52.58 -18.29
CA ALA A 345 -33.79 52.90 -18.49
C ALA A 345 -34.56 53.15 -17.17
N GLY A 346 -34.12 52.57 -16.06
CA GLY A 346 -34.73 52.69 -14.73
C GLY A 346 -34.29 53.93 -13.94
N SER A 347 -33.26 54.65 -14.38
CA SER A 347 -32.90 55.98 -13.86
C SER A 347 -33.73 57.06 -14.57
N GLY A 348 -35.04 57.07 -14.29
CA GLY A 348 -36.00 58.09 -14.74
C GLY A 348 -35.99 59.34 -13.85
N GLN A 349 -34.82 59.92 -13.58
CA GLN A 349 -34.68 61.20 -12.89
C GLN A 349 -33.71 62.06 -13.71
N GLN A 350 -34.13 63.27 -14.05
CA GLN A 350 -33.40 64.24 -14.90
C GLN A 350 -32.08 64.67 -14.25
N GLU A 351 -31.07 63.80 -14.25
CA GLU A 351 -29.68 64.20 -14.11
C GLU A 351 -29.26 64.88 -15.40
N MET A 352 -28.90 66.17 -15.32
CA MET A 352 -28.35 66.88 -16.47
C MET A 352 -27.06 66.20 -16.93
N ASP A 353 -27.05 65.79 -18.20
CA ASP A 353 -25.93 65.10 -18.82
C ASP A 353 -24.64 65.93 -18.73
N PHE A 354 -23.50 65.25 -18.60
CA PHE A 354 -22.17 65.84 -18.48
C PHE A 354 -21.92 66.93 -19.53
N VAL A 355 -22.34 66.65 -20.78
CA VAL A 355 -22.18 67.57 -21.91
C VAL A 355 -22.92 68.89 -21.69
N THR A 356 -24.10 68.83 -21.06
CA THR A 356 -24.92 70.02 -20.76
C THR A 356 -24.28 70.85 -19.65
N LEU A 357 -23.83 70.23 -18.55
CA LEU A 357 -23.13 70.94 -17.46
C LEU A 357 -21.80 71.56 -17.93
N LEU A 358 -21.08 70.86 -18.80
CA LEU A 358 -19.84 71.37 -19.41
C LEU A 358 -20.13 72.57 -20.33
N LYS A 359 -21.19 72.52 -21.13
CA LYS A 359 -21.60 73.62 -22.02
C LYS A 359 -21.90 74.90 -21.21
N TYR A 360 -22.70 74.81 -20.16
CA TYR A 360 -23.05 75.99 -19.35
C TYR A 360 -21.83 76.54 -18.58
N THR A 361 -21.00 75.65 -18.04
CA THR A 361 -19.76 76.04 -17.35
C THR A 361 -18.77 76.73 -18.31
N GLY A 362 -18.63 76.21 -19.53
CA GLY A 362 -17.79 76.80 -20.58
C GLY A 362 -18.34 78.13 -21.13
N ASP A 363 -19.65 78.25 -21.34
CA ASP A 363 -20.30 79.49 -21.78
C ASP A 363 -20.09 80.62 -20.76
N GLN A 364 -20.27 80.35 -19.47
CA GLN A 364 -20.01 81.33 -18.42
C GLN A 364 -18.54 81.74 -18.33
N TYR A 365 -17.61 80.80 -18.49
CA TYR A 365 -16.19 81.12 -18.57
C TYR A 365 -15.86 82.06 -19.73
N SER A 366 -16.44 81.83 -20.92
CA SER A 366 -16.19 82.63 -22.12
C SER A 366 -16.68 84.08 -22.01
N ARG A 367 -17.65 84.35 -21.12
CA ARG A 367 -18.23 85.68 -20.88
C ARG A 367 -17.46 86.50 -19.84
N LEU A 368 -16.47 85.91 -19.16
CA LEU A 368 -15.61 86.62 -18.23
C LEU A 368 -14.62 87.51 -19.00
N SER A 369 -14.70 88.83 -18.77
CA SER A 369 -13.82 89.83 -19.36
C SER A 369 -12.36 89.59 -18.93
N GLY A 370 -11.51 89.17 -19.87
CA GLY A 370 -10.09 88.87 -19.62
C GLY A 370 -9.81 87.38 -19.42
N ALA A 371 -10.07 86.58 -20.46
CA ALA A 371 -9.96 85.11 -20.51
C ALA A 371 -8.56 84.52 -20.16
N GLY A 372 -7.52 85.35 -19.98
CA GLY A 372 -6.19 84.93 -19.53
C GLY A 372 -5.99 84.88 -18.00
N SER A 373 -6.99 85.27 -17.21
CA SER A 373 -6.89 85.45 -15.74
C SER A 373 -7.56 84.35 -14.91
N VAL A 374 -8.16 83.36 -15.60
CA VAL A 374 -8.77 82.19 -14.97
C VAL A 374 -8.38 80.95 -15.79
N THR A 375 -7.74 79.97 -15.18
CA THR A 375 -7.32 78.72 -15.84
C THR A 375 -7.95 77.50 -15.19
N PHE A 376 -8.39 76.55 -16.02
CA PHE A 376 -8.95 75.28 -15.57
C PHE A 376 -7.87 74.20 -15.60
N ASN A 377 -7.61 73.59 -14.45
CA ASN A 377 -6.57 72.56 -14.34
C ASN A 377 -7.13 71.15 -14.50
N SER A 378 -8.33 70.91 -13.98
CA SER A 378 -8.97 69.59 -14.05
C SER A 378 -10.48 69.74 -14.12
N ILE A 379 -11.12 68.82 -14.84
CA ILE A 379 -12.58 68.68 -14.91
C ILE A 379 -12.90 67.22 -14.58
N ASN A 380 -13.68 67.00 -13.54
CA ASN A 380 -14.10 65.67 -13.09
C ASN A 380 -15.63 65.63 -12.96
N TYR A 381 -16.26 64.61 -13.53
CA TYR A 381 -17.71 64.44 -13.48
C TYR A 381 -18.08 63.17 -12.73
N SER A 382 -18.90 63.31 -11.69
CA SER A 382 -19.39 62.18 -10.91
C SER A 382 -20.81 61.85 -11.35
N ARG A 383 -20.95 60.81 -12.18
CA ARG A 383 -22.26 60.35 -12.70
C ARG A 383 -23.23 59.99 -11.58
N ASN A 384 -22.76 59.39 -10.48
CA ASN A 384 -23.62 59.02 -9.34
C ASN A 384 -24.16 60.22 -8.54
N ARG A 385 -23.62 61.44 -8.73
CA ARG A 385 -24.01 62.65 -7.99
C ARG A 385 -24.53 63.77 -8.88
N GLY A 386 -24.51 63.60 -10.20
CA GLY A 386 -24.89 64.67 -11.15
C GLY A 386 -24.04 65.95 -11.06
N GLU A 387 -22.81 65.85 -10.55
CA GLU A 387 -21.96 66.99 -10.21
C GLU A 387 -20.71 67.07 -11.13
N LEU A 388 -20.48 68.26 -11.68
CA LEU A 388 -19.26 68.64 -12.38
C LEU A 388 -18.35 69.41 -11.42
N VAL A 389 -17.21 68.82 -11.09
CA VAL A 389 -16.19 69.43 -10.25
C VAL A 389 -15.07 69.95 -11.14
N VAL A 390 -14.82 71.25 -11.07
CA VAL A 390 -13.81 71.94 -11.86
C VAL A 390 -12.80 72.60 -10.91
N ASP A 391 -11.52 72.28 -11.06
CA ASP A 391 -10.45 72.96 -10.34
C ASP A 391 -10.05 74.23 -11.10
N VAL A 392 -10.30 75.39 -10.49
CA VAL A 392 -10.15 76.72 -11.09
C VAL A 392 -9.02 77.47 -10.39
N ARG A 393 -8.14 78.12 -11.16
CA ARG A 393 -7.17 79.10 -10.66
C ARG A 393 -7.54 80.47 -11.22
N ALA A 394 -7.66 81.47 -10.36
CA ALA A 394 -8.00 82.84 -10.75
C ALA A 394 -7.10 83.86 -10.04
N ASP A 395 -6.81 84.99 -10.69
CA ASP A 395 -5.96 86.04 -10.13
C ASP A 395 -6.54 86.68 -8.84
N SER A 396 -7.87 86.66 -8.67
CA SER A 396 -8.53 87.09 -7.43
C SER A 396 -9.79 86.26 -7.11
N TYR A 397 -10.12 86.16 -5.82
CA TYR A 397 -11.30 85.44 -5.32
C TYR A 397 -12.62 86.03 -5.87
N GLU A 398 -12.67 87.34 -6.07
CA GLU A 398 -13.84 88.05 -6.59
C GLU A 398 -14.27 87.51 -7.96
N ARG A 399 -13.33 87.16 -8.84
CA ARG A 399 -13.64 86.59 -10.17
C ARG A 399 -14.22 85.19 -10.09
N MET A 400 -13.71 84.37 -9.18
CA MET A 400 -14.25 83.02 -8.94
C MET A 400 -15.68 83.10 -8.38
N SER A 401 -15.95 84.07 -7.51
CA SER A 401 -17.32 84.37 -7.03
C SER A 401 -18.24 84.83 -8.16
N SER A 402 -17.75 85.66 -9.10
CA SER A 402 -18.50 86.05 -10.30
C SER A 402 -18.86 84.84 -11.19
N LEU A 403 -17.93 83.91 -11.40
CA LEU A 403 -18.18 82.68 -12.17
C LEU A 403 -19.27 81.81 -11.51
N ARG A 404 -19.19 81.62 -10.19
CA ARG A 404 -20.23 80.92 -9.42
C ARG A 404 -21.59 81.60 -9.58
N ASN A 405 -21.65 82.93 -9.40
CA ASN A 405 -22.89 83.68 -9.52
C ASN A 405 -23.51 83.61 -10.92
N GLY A 406 -22.68 83.64 -11.97
CA GLY A 406 -23.14 83.48 -13.35
C GLY A 406 -23.81 82.13 -13.60
N LEU A 407 -23.25 81.06 -13.01
CA LEU A 407 -23.83 79.72 -13.08
C LEU A 407 -25.12 79.61 -12.27
N THR A 408 -25.17 80.20 -11.08
CA THR A 408 -26.39 80.28 -10.27
C THR A 408 -27.52 81.04 -10.96
N ASN A 409 -27.20 82.14 -11.65
CA ASN A 409 -28.19 82.92 -12.40
C ASN A 409 -28.74 82.18 -13.63
N GLN A 410 -28.02 81.19 -14.16
CA GLN A 410 -28.50 80.32 -15.24
C GLN A 410 -29.32 79.12 -14.74
N GLY A 411 -29.63 79.06 -13.43
CA GLY A 411 -30.45 78.00 -12.83
C GLY A 411 -29.65 76.76 -12.43
N LEU A 412 -28.31 76.83 -12.37
CA LEU A 412 -27.46 75.75 -11.89
C LEU A 412 -27.08 75.95 -10.42
N GLN A 413 -26.94 74.87 -9.65
CA GLN A 413 -26.39 74.96 -8.31
C GLN A 413 -24.86 74.97 -8.40
N ALA A 414 -24.23 76.08 -8.04
CA ALA A 414 -22.77 76.23 -8.08
C ALA A 414 -22.22 76.59 -6.70
N GLN A 415 -21.24 75.82 -6.22
CA GLN A 415 -20.60 76.01 -4.92
C GLN A 415 -19.08 76.08 -5.08
N ILE A 416 -18.45 77.06 -4.42
CA ILE A 416 -17.00 77.13 -4.33
C ILE A 416 -16.61 76.43 -3.03
N GLY A 417 -15.84 75.35 -3.15
CA GLY A 417 -15.25 74.63 -2.04
C GLY A 417 -14.03 75.34 -1.47
N SER A 418 -13.11 74.58 -0.89
CA SER A 418 -11.89 75.12 -0.27
C SER A 418 -11.06 75.96 -1.26
N VAL A 419 -10.76 77.21 -0.86
CA VAL A 419 -9.88 78.13 -1.61
C VAL A 419 -8.53 78.22 -0.91
N VAL A 420 -7.46 78.06 -1.68
CA VAL A 420 -6.07 78.20 -1.22
C VAL A 420 -5.45 79.39 -1.96
N ASN A 421 -4.96 80.38 -1.21
CA ASN A 421 -4.26 81.55 -1.77
C ASN A 421 -2.78 81.25 -1.96
N GLU A 422 -2.28 81.42 -3.19
CA GLU A 422 -0.86 81.28 -3.54
C GLU A 422 -0.32 82.63 -4.04
N SER A 423 1.02 82.78 -4.06
CA SER A 423 1.70 84.04 -4.42
C SER A 423 1.44 84.55 -5.85
N SER A 424 0.82 83.74 -6.71
CA SER A 424 0.41 84.08 -8.08
C SER A 424 -1.06 83.76 -8.37
N GLY A 425 -1.94 83.96 -7.37
CA GLY A 425 -3.40 83.89 -7.50
C GLY A 425 -4.08 82.92 -6.53
N SER A 426 -5.41 82.90 -6.56
CA SER A 426 -6.26 82.01 -5.75
C SER A 426 -6.66 80.74 -6.52
N ARG A 427 -6.48 79.55 -5.92
CA ARG A 427 -6.96 78.28 -6.47
C ARG A 427 -8.16 77.80 -5.66
N GLY A 428 -9.25 77.44 -6.32
CA GLY A 428 -10.46 76.92 -5.68
C GLY A 428 -11.10 75.81 -6.50
N ARG A 429 -11.92 74.99 -5.83
CA ARG A 429 -12.70 73.93 -6.46
C ARG A 429 -14.14 74.40 -6.64
N LEU A 430 -14.63 74.43 -7.87
CA LEU A 430 -16.01 74.79 -8.20
C LEU A 430 -16.80 73.52 -8.49
N THR A 431 -17.82 73.24 -7.70
CA THR A 431 -18.77 72.14 -7.94
C THR A 431 -20.04 72.72 -8.53
N VAL A 432 -20.48 72.16 -9.67
CA VAL A 432 -21.67 72.59 -10.42
C VAL A 432 -22.59 71.39 -10.61
N SER A 433 -23.85 71.50 -10.17
CA SER A 433 -24.89 70.48 -10.36
C SER A 433 -26.13 71.07 -11.03
N GLY A 434 -26.95 70.19 -11.60
CA GLY A 434 -28.29 70.55 -12.08
C GLY A 434 -29.16 71.01 -10.92
N GLY A 435 -29.89 72.11 -11.12
CA GLY A 435 -30.74 72.74 -10.10
C GLY A 435 -32.02 71.98 -9.78
#